data_AF-A0AAV4X1F2-F1
#
_entry.id   AF-A0AAV4X1F2-F1
#
_cell.length_a   1.000
_cell.length_b   1.000
_cell.length_c   1.000
_cell.angle_alpha   90.00
_cell.angle_beta   90.00
_cell.angle_gamma   90.00
#
_symmetry.space_group_name_H-M   'P 1'
#
loop_
_entity.id
_entity.type
_entity.pdbx_description
1 polymer ?
#
loop_
_entity_poly.entity_id
_entity_poly.type
_entity_poly.pdbx_seq_one_letter_code
_entity_poly.pdbx_strand_id
1 'polypeptide(L)'
;MDDDDFTTYWRIQELPQITMQRLDTRMASFDSEREIHGENLAVDLKQLEANIEHFSREVSSLAELWDTENTTNTATDIRKTRKEITMMGDRAQLLNKREKLFGKRSDRLFSEIEQLSQKLTPVELFWLNAAEFYKYRERVVSEEISMDPKELREKILEFQTNLEKSLAHFTKDLNPQIHNSIESVITEMNEFLKSKWVA
;
A
#
# COMPACT_ATOMS: atom_id res chain seq x y z
N MET A 1 30.99 58.77 -8.30
CA MET A 1 30.60 57.44 -7.79
C MET A 1 29.21 57.66 -7.24
N ASP A 2 28.19 57.05 -7.84
CA ASP A 2 26.82 57.21 -7.38
C ASP A 2 26.67 56.53 -6.01
N ASP A 3 25.75 57.00 -5.17
CA ASP A 3 25.51 56.41 -3.84
C ASP A 3 25.16 54.92 -3.94
N ASP A 4 24.54 54.50 -5.05
CA ASP A 4 24.26 53.08 -5.34
C ASP A 4 25.53 52.25 -5.58
N ASP A 5 26.56 52.81 -6.23
CA ASP A 5 27.84 52.13 -6.44
C ASP A 5 28.60 51.97 -5.12
N PHE A 6 28.53 52.97 -4.24
CA PHE A 6 29.15 52.95 -2.92
C PHE A 6 28.47 51.92 -1.99
N THR A 7 27.14 51.90 -2.00
CA THR A 7 26.33 50.95 -1.20
C THR A 7 26.53 49.52 -1.70
N THR A 8 26.61 49.32 -3.02
CA THR A 8 26.87 48.01 -3.62
C THR A 8 28.27 47.51 -3.29
N TYR A 9 29.29 48.38 -3.37
CA TYR A 9 30.66 48.03 -3.00
C TYR A 9 30.75 47.59 -1.53
N TRP A 10 30.16 48.35 -0.62
CA TRP A 10 30.17 48.04 0.81
C TRP A 10 29.43 46.73 1.11
N ARG A 11 28.28 46.50 0.48
CA ARG A 11 27.54 45.24 0.60
C ARG A 11 28.34 44.04 0.09
N ILE A 12 29.08 44.19 -1.00
CA ILE A 12 29.99 43.15 -1.52
C ILE A 12 31.11 42.82 -0.53
N GLN A 13 31.63 43.84 0.19
CA GLN A 13 32.68 43.65 1.20
C GLN A 13 32.15 43.05 2.51
N GLU A 14 30.91 43.35 2.90
CA GLU A 14 30.29 42.82 4.13
C GLU A 14 29.74 41.39 3.97
N LEU A 15 29.34 41.01 2.75
CA LEU A 15 28.75 39.70 2.46
C LEU A 15 29.60 38.50 2.96
N PRO A 16 30.93 38.45 2.77
CA PRO A 16 31.77 37.38 3.31
C PRO A 16 31.70 37.26 4.83
N GLN A 17 31.75 38.38 5.56
CA GLN A 17 31.68 38.37 7.03
C GLN A 17 30.29 37.94 7.52
N ILE A 18 29.23 38.47 6.93
CA ILE A 18 27.85 38.06 7.25
C ILE A 18 27.67 36.57 6.95
N THR A 19 28.25 36.08 5.85
CA THR A 19 28.18 34.66 5.47
C THR A 19 28.94 33.78 6.46
N MET A 20 30.14 34.19 6.90
CA MET A 20 30.91 33.50 7.92
C MET A 20 30.17 33.47 9.27
N GLN A 21 29.62 34.59 9.72
CA GLN A 21 28.84 34.63 10.97
C GLN A 21 27.60 33.72 10.91
N ARG A 22 26.91 33.68 9.77
CA ARG A 22 25.79 32.76 9.54
C ARG A 22 26.24 31.31 9.51
N LEU A 23 27.40 31.03 8.92
CA LEU A 23 28.01 29.71 8.90
C LEU A 23 28.33 29.25 10.32
N ASP A 24 29.02 30.06 11.11
CA ASP A 24 29.42 29.72 12.49
C ASP A 24 28.20 29.49 13.38
N THR A 25 27.18 30.36 13.27
CA THR A 25 25.92 30.20 14.00
C THR A 25 25.22 28.90 13.61
N ARG A 26 25.20 28.57 12.31
CA ARG A 26 24.61 27.31 11.83
C ARG A 26 25.43 26.10 12.26
N MET A 27 26.75 26.14 12.19
CA MET A 27 27.64 25.06 12.61
C MET A 27 27.45 24.76 14.11
N ALA A 28 27.28 25.79 14.93
CA ALA A 28 26.98 25.61 16.35
C ALA A 28 25.60 24.97 16.61
N SER A 29 24.59 25.24 15.77
CA SER A 29 23.26 24.62 15.90
C SER A 29 23.18 23.22 15.27
N PHE A 30 24.06 22.91 14.31
CA PHE A 30 24.03 21.67 13.54
C PHE A 30 24.16 20.40 14.39
N ASP A 31 25.03 20.39 15.39
CA ASP A 31 25.24 19.18 16.20
C ASP A 31 24.01 18.85 17.07
N SER A 32 23.40 19.86 17.68
CA SER A 32 22.15 19.69 18.45
C SER A 32 20.98 19.30 17.53
N GLU A 33 20.85 19.95 16.37
CA GLU A 33 19.82 19.59 15.39
C GLU A 33 20.00 18.16 14.86
N ARG A 34 21.26 17.72 14.69
CA ARG A 34 21.60 16.36 14.26
C ARG A 34 21.22 15.31 15.30
N GLU A 35 21.47 15.58 16.58
CA GLU A 35 21.07 14.70 17.68
C GLU A 35 19.55 14.55 17.74
N ILE A 36 18.82 15.68 17.74
CA ILE A 36 17.35 15.70 17.72
C ILE A 36 16.79 14.94 16.52
N HIS A 37 17.40 15.11 15.33
CA HIS A 37 16.98 14.36 14.15
C HIS A 37 17.22 12.86 14.31
N GLY A 38 18.35 12.46 14.90
CA GLY A 38 18.67 11.07 15.17
C GLY A 38 17.68 10.40 16.12
N GLU A 39 17.28 11.10 17.18
CA GLU A 39 16.25 10.64 18.13
C GLU A 39 14.89 10.49 17.46
N ASN A 40 14.45 11.51 16.73
CA ASN A 40 13.18 11.48 16.00
C ASN A 40 13.15 10.34 14.97
N LEU A 41 14.25 10.12 14.25
CA LEU A 41 14.39 9.03 13.29
C LEU A 41 14.30 7.66 13.98
N ALA A 42 14.91 7.50 15.16
CA ALA A 42 14.82 6.25 15.92
C ALA A 42 13.38 5.96 16.38
N VAL A 43 12.66 6.99 16.84
CA VAL A 43 11.24 6.87 17.19
C VAL A 43 10.40 6.50 15.97
N ASP A 44 10.62 7.17 14.83
CA ASP A 44 9.92 6.90 13.58
C ASP A 44 10.13 5.46 13.08
N LEU A 45 11.36 4.95 13.15
CA LEU A 45 11.70 3.59 12.75
C LEU A 45 11.04 2.55 13.66
N LYS A 46 11.08 2.77 14.98
CA LYS A 46 10.42 1.89 15.95
C LYS A 46 8.91 1.85 15.76
N GLN A 47 8.29 2.98 15.45
CA GLN A 47 6.86 3.04 15.15
C GLN A 47 6.54 2.27 13.86
N LEU A 48 7.39 2.39 12.84
CA LEU A 48 7.22 1.65 11.59
C LEU A 48 7.34 0.14 11.81
N GLU A 49 8.32 -0.31 12.59
CA GLU A 49 8.48 -1.72 12.99
C GLU A 49 7.23 -2.26 13.69
N ALA A 50 6.70 -1.53 14.67
CA ALA A 50 5.47 -1.92 15.36
C ALA A 50 4.27 -2.02 14.42
N ASN A 51 4.17 -1.12 13.44
CA ASN A 51 3.12 -1.16 12.43
C ASN A 51 3.28 -2.38 11.50
N ILE A 52 4.50 -2.71 11.08
CA ILE A 52 4.78 -3.92 10.27
C ILE A 52 4.33 -5.18 11.04
N GLU A 53 4.66 -5.29 12.32
CA GLU A 53 4.24 -6.41 13.16
C GLU A 53 2.72 -6.49 13.35
N HIS A 54 2.05 -5.34 13.47
CA HIS A 54 0.60 -5.26 13.54
C HIS A 54 -0.05 -5.77 12.26
N PHE A 55 0.33 -5.21 11.11
CA PHE A 55 -0.24 -5.60 9.82
C PHE A 55 0.17 -7.00 9.37
N SER A 56 1.33 -7.50 9.79
CA SER A 56 1.71 -8.91 9.58
C SER A 56 0.70 -9.86 10.22
N ARG A 57 0.29 -9.58 11.47
CA ARG A 57 -0.75 -10.36 12.16
C ARG A 57 -2.11 -10.19 11.50
N GLU A 58 -2.46 -8.98 11.09
CA GLU A 58 -3.72 -8.70 10.39
C GLU A 58 -3.83 -9.47 9.06
N VAL A 59 -2.79 -9.42 8.22
CA VAL A 59 -2.74 -10.17 6.95
C VAL A 59 -2.84 -11.67 7.19
N SER A 60 -2.18 -12.20 8.22
CA SER A 60 -2.35 -13.61 8.62
C SER A 60 -3.79 -13.92 9.02
N SER A 61 -4.45 -13.06 9.79
CA SER A 61 -5.86 -13.28 10.16
C SER A 61 -6.82 -13.21 8.98
N LEU A 62 -6.59 -12.29 8.02
CA LEU A 62 -7.36 -12.20 6.78
C LEU A 62 -7.17 -13.44 5.90
N ALA A 63 -6.02 -14.11 5.99
CA ALA A 63 -5.74 -15.36 5.32
C ALA A 63 -6.38 -16.59 6.01
N GLU A 64 -7.09 -16.42 7.13
CA GLU A 64 -7.86 -17.47 7.81
C GLU A 64 -9.38 -17.32 7.61
N LEU A 65 -9.83 -16.13 7.22
CA LEU A 65 -11.22 -15.87 6.86
C LEU A 65 -11.48 -16.39 5.44
N TRP A 66 -12.45 -17.29 5.27
CA TRP A 66 -12.84 -17.85 3.96
C TRP A 66 -14.34 -18.12 3.80
N ASP A 67 -15.13 -17.55 4.71
CA ASP A 67 -16.59 -17.58 4.67
C ASP A 67 -17.11 -16.43 3.80
N THR A 68 -17.72 -16.77 2.66
CA THR A 68 -18.20 -15.80 1.67
C THR A 68 -19.47 -15.07 2.09
N GLU A 69 -20.10 -15.40 3.24
CA GLU A 69 -21.28 -14.69 3.74
C GLU A 69 -21.04 -13.19 3.97
N ASN A 70 -19.80 -12.79 4.32
CA ASN A 70 -19.42 -11.41 4.61
C ASN A 70 -18.45 -10.78 3.59
N THR A 71 -18.46 -11.28 2.34
CA THR A 71 -17.48 -10.91 1.30
C THR A 71 -17.28 -9.39 1.15
N THR A 72 -18.34 -8.59 1.19
CA THR A 72 -18.26 -7.12 1.06
C THR A 72 -17.51 -6.45 2.21
N ASN A 73 -17.72 -6.92 3.44
CA ASN A 73 -17.05 -6.39 4.63
C ASN A 73 -15.55 -6.74 4.59
N THR A 74 -15.24 -8.01 4.35
CA THR A 74 -13.85 -8.48 4.24
C THR A 74 -13.09 -7.76 3.11
N ALA A 75 -13.72 -7.57 1.95
CA ALA A 75 -13.13 -6.79 0.86
C ALA A 75 -12.87 -5.33 1.24
N THR A 76 -13.73 -4.73 2.07
CA THR A 76 -13.54 -3.36 2.56
C THR A 76 -12.33 -3.28 3.49
N ASP A 77 -12.18 -4.24 4.40
CA ASP A 77 -11.05 -4.29 5.30
C ASP A 77 -9.74 -4.54 4.55
N ILE A 78 -9.72 -5.46 3.58
CA ILE A 78 -8.56 -5.68 2.71
C ILE A 78 -8.13 -4.41 1.96
N ARG A 79 -9.09 -3.60 1.46
CA ARG A 79 -8.77 -2.31 0.82
C ARG A 79 -8.10 -1.35 1.80
N LYS A 80 -8.55 -1.32 3.06
CA LYS A 80 -7.92 -0.51 4.11
C LYS A 80 -6.50 -1.02 4.41
N THR A 81 -6.36 -2.32 4.67
CA THR A 81 -5.06 -2.96 4.94
C THR A 81 -4.06 -2.71 3.80
N ARG A 82 -4.48 -2.86 2.54
CA ARG A 82 -3.66 -2.57 1.35
C ARG A 82 -3.21 -1.11 1.32
N LYS A 83 -4.13 -0.17 1.58
CA LYS A 83 -3.81 1.25 1.62
C LYS A 83 -2.77 1.57 2.70
N GLU A 84 -2.94 1.02 3.90
CA GLU A 84 -2.01 1.23 5.00
C GLU A 84 -0.62 0.62 4.72
N ILE A 85 -0.55 -0.57 4.12
CA ILE A 85 0.73 -1.18 3.68
C ILE A 85 1.44 -0.31 2.65
N THR A 86 0.72 0.24 1.67
CA THR A 86 1.30 1.17 0.70
C THR A 86 1.83 2.43 1.37
N MET A 87 1.07 3.02 2.29
CA MET A 87 1.50 4.20 3.05
C MET A 87 2.73 3.91 3.93
N MET A 88 2.83 2.71 4.51
CA MET A 88 4.04 2.27 5.20
C MET A 88 5.24 2.17 4.26
N GLY A 89 5.05 1.66 3.04
CA GLY A 89 6.10 1.59 2.02
C GLY A 89 6.66 2.98 1.67
N ASP A 90 5.77 3.95 1.44
CA ASP A 90 6.16 5.35 1.18
C ASP A 90 6.92 5.95 2.38
N ARG A 91 6.44 5.69 3.60
CA ARG A 91 7.12 6.13 4.83
C ARG A 91 8.51 5.48 4.96
N ALA A 92 8.63 4.19 4.71
CA ALA A 92 9.90 3.47 4.76
C ALA A 92 10.92 4.06 3.77
N GLN A 93 10.51 4.35 2.53
CA GLN A 93 11.38 5.01 1.56
C GLN A 93 11.86 6.38 2.03
N LEU A 94 10.98 7.17 2.65
CA LEU A 94 11.34 8.45 3.22
C LEU A 94 12.36 8.29 4.36
N LEU A 95 12.14 7.34 5.27
CA LEU A 95 13.05 7.06 6.39
C LEU A 95 14.40 6.54 5.89
N ASN A 96 14.45 5.65 4.89
CA ASN A 96 15.70 5.19 4.29
C ASN A 96 16.50 6.34 3.67
N LYS A 97 15.82 7.32 3.04
CA LYS A 97 16.49 8.54 2.55
C LYS A 97 17.07 9.37 3.70
N ARG A 98 16.35 9.47 4.82
CA ARG A 98 16.84 10.17 6.03
C ARG A 98 18.02 9.44 6.66
N GLU A 99 17.96 8.12 6.84
CA GLU A 99 19.07 7.31 7.34
C GLU A 99 20.34 7.51 6.51
N LYS A 100 20.21 7.56 5.17
CA LYS A 100 21.32 7.80 4.24
C LYS A 100 22.03 9.13 4.49
N LEU A 101 21.31 10.17 4.92
CA LEU A 101 21.91 11.47 5.27
C LEU A 101 22.84 11.39 6.49
N PHE A 102 22.62 10.40 7.37
CA PHE A 102 23.44 10.17 8.56
C PHE A 102 24.39 8.98 8.42
N GLY A 103 24.61 8.50 7.18
CA GLY A 103 25.51 7.37 6.90
C GLY A 103 24.96 6.00 7.34
N LYS A 104 23.70 5.93 7.78
CA LYS A 104 23.01 4.68 8.07
C LYS A 104 22.37 4.17 6.77
N ARG A 105 22.42 2.87 6.51
CA ARG A 105 21.72 2.24 5.39
C ARG A 105 21.05 0.97 5.89
N SER A 106 19.75 1.04 6.14
CA SER A 106 18.94 -0.14 6.41
C SER A 106 17.76 -0.18 5.44
N ASP A 107 17.87 -0.97 4.38
CA ASP A 107 16.74 -1.24 3.48
C ASP A 107 15.81 -2.34 4.03
N ARG A 108 16.08 -2.84 5.25
CA ARG A 108 15.40 -3.98 5.88
C ARG A 108 13.89 -3.78 5.98
N LEU A 109 13.43 -2.65 6.55
CA LEU A 109 12.01 -2.41 6.80
C LEU A 109 11.22 -2.30 5.50
N PHE A 110 11.81 -1.70 4.48
CA PHE A 110 11.19 -1.62 3.15
C PHE A 110 11.00 -3.03 2.56
N SER A 111 12.01 -3.89 2.62
CA SER A 111 11.90 -5.28 2.17
C SER A 111 10.86 -6.09 2.96
N GLU A 112 10.74 -5.88 4.27
CA GLU A 112 9.71 -6.52 5.10
C GLU A 112 8.29 -6.08 4.68
N ILE A 113 8.10 -4.80 4.36
CA ILE A 113 6.83 -4.27 3.84
C ILE A 113 6.52 -4.85 2.45
N GLU A 114 7.52 -4.98 1.57
CA GLU A 114 7.31 -5.61 0.25
C GLU A 114 6.88 -7.08 0.39
N GLN A 115 7.50 -7.84 1.30
CA GLN A 115 7.09 -9.22 1.58
C GLN A 115 5.67 -9.29 2.14
N LEU A 116 5.32 -8.37 3.04
CA LEU A 116 3.95 -8.28 3.57
C LEU A 116 2.94 -7.97 2.46
N SER A 117 3.28 -7.03 1.57
CA SER A 117 2.47 -6.67 0.41
C SER A 117 2.25 -7.86 -0.53
N GLN A 118 3.28 -8.67 -0.77
CA GLN A 118 3.19 -9.89 -1.58
C GLN A 118 2.31 -10.96 -0.93
N LYS A 119 2.37 -11.12 0.40
CA LYS A 119 1.50 -12.05 1.14
C LYS A 119 0.02 -11.65 1.07
N LEU A 120 -0.29 -10.36 1.05
CA LEU A 120 -1.67 -9.87 0.93
C LEU A 120 -2.24 -10.06 -0.48
N THR A 121 -1.42 -10.01 -1.53
CA THR A 121 -1.86 -10.07 -2.93
C THR A 121 -2.82 -11.22 -3.28
N PRO A 122 -2.54 -12.49 -2.95
CA PRO A 122 -3.48 -13.56 -3.29
C PRO A 122 -4.81 -13.44 -2.53
N VAL A 123 -4.78 -12.98 -1.28
CA VAL A 123 -5.97 -12.73 -0.45
C VAL A 123 -6.81 -11.59 -1.05
N GLU A 124 -6.15 -10.51 -1.50
CA GLU A 124 -6.81 -9.39 -2.17
C GLU A 124 -7.46 -9.81 -3.49
N LEU A 125 -6.75 -10.57 -4.32
CA LEU A 125 -7.29 -11.09 -5.57
C LEU A 125 -8.56 -11.91 -5.33
N PHE A 126 -8.63 -12.71 -4.27
CA PHE A 126 -9.85 -13.44 -3.94
C PHE A 126 -10.99 -12.50 -3.55
N TRP A 127 -10.82 -11.79 -2.44
CA TRP A 127 -11.91 -11.08 -1.79
C TRP A 127 -12.45 -9.91 -2.62
N LEU A 128 -11.59 -9.17 -3.31
CA LEU A 128 -12.05 -8.04 -4.12
C LEU A 128 -12.84 -8.50 -5.35
N ASN A 129 -12.40 -9.56 -6.01
CA ASN A 129 -13.09 -10.05 -7.21
C ASN A 129 -14.37 -10.81 -6.84
N ALA A 130 -14.38 -11.56 -5.73
CA ALA A 130 -15.61 -12.15 -5.20
C ALA A 130 -16.64 -11.08 -4.81
N ALA A 131 -16.21 -10.00 -4.12
CA ALA A 131 -17.11 -8.91 -3.73
C ALA A 131 -17.73 -8.19 -4.93
N GLU A 132 -16.92 -7.84 -5.94
CA GLU A 132 -17.45 -7.21 -7.15
C GLU A 132 -18.37 -8.16 -7.90
N PHE A 133 -18.04 -9.45 -8.01
CA PHE A 133 -18.94 -10.44 -8.61
C PHE A 133 -20.31 -10.47 -7.95
N TYR A 134 -20.37 -10.60 -6.62
CA TYR A 134 -21.64 -10.65 -5.91
C TYR A 134 -22.46 -9.37 -6.08
N LYS A 135 -21.80 -8.21 -6.08
CA LYS A 135 -22.44 -6.91 -6.35
C LYS A 135 -23.00 -6.82 -7.77
N TYR A 136 -22.28 -7.32 -8.80
CA TYR A 136 -22.79 -7.34 -10.17
C TYR A 136 -23.94 -8.34 -10.33
N ARG A 137 -23.83 -9.52 -9.72
CA ARG A 137 -24.90 -10.53 -9.69
C ARG A 137 -26.17 -9.96 -9.07
N GLU A 138 -26.06 -9.26 -7.93
CA GLU A 138 -27.20 -8.63 -7.26
C GLU A 138 -27.87 -7.57 -8.16
N ARG A 139 -27.08 -6.68 -8.77
CA ARG A 139 -27.58 -5.64 -9.70
C ARG A 139 -28.30 -6.19 -10.92
N VAL A 140 -27.85 -7.34 -11.42
CA VAL A 140 -28.50 -8.02 -12.55
C VAL A 140 -29.85 -8.61 -12.11
N VAL A 141 -29.90 -9.20 -10.91
CA VAL A 141 -31.13 -9.76 -10.35
C VAL A 141 -32.14 -8.66 -9.98
N SER A 142 -31.68 -7.49 -9.52
CA SER A 142 -32.52 -6.34 -9.22
C SER A 142 -32.94 -5.54 -10.46
N GLU A 143 -32.51 -5.94 -11.66
CA GLU A 143 -32.72 -5.22 -12.93
C GLU A 143 -32.19 -3.77 -12.92
N GLU A 144 -31.25 -3.46 -12.04
CA GLU A 144 -30.66 -2.12 -11.87
C GLU A 144 -29.43 -1.87 -12.75
N ILE A 145 -29.07 -2.84 -13.61
CA ILE A 145 -27.89 -2.75 -14.45
C ILE A 145 -28.21 -2.10 -15.80
N SER A 146 -27.51 -1.02 -16.14
CA SER A 146 -27.61 -0.33 -17.44
C SER A 146 -26.50 -0.73 -18.42
N MET A 147 -25.81 -1.84 -18.17
CA MET A 147 -24.62 -2.29 -18.90
C MET A 147 -24.97 -3.27 -20.01
N ASP A 148 -24.22 -3.25 -21.12
CA ASP A 148 -24.37 -4.23 -22.20
C ASP A 148 -24.00 -5.65 -21.72
N PRO A 149 -24.75 -6.71 -22.07
CA PRO A 149 -24.43 -8.08 -21.64
C PRO A 149 -23.03 -8.55 -22.04
N LYS A 150 -22.45 -8.07 -23.15
CA LYS A 150 -21.08 -8.42 -23.54
C LYS A 150 -20.05 -7.80 -22.61
N GLU A 151 -20.23 -6.53 -22.25
CA GLU A 151 -19.36 -5.83 -21.29
C GLU A 151 -19.43 -6.50 -19.91
N LEU A 152 -20.64 -6.87 -19.46
CA LEU A 152 -20.82 -7.64 -18.23
C LEU A 152 -20.08 -8.98 -18.31
N ARG A 153 -20.20 -9.71 -19.41
CA ARG A 153 -19.49 -10.98 -19.61
C ARG A 153 -17.97 -10.82 -19.49
N GLU A 154 -17.40 -9.80 -20.14
CA GLU A 154 -15.98 -9.50 -20.08
C GLU A 154 -15.53 -9.18 -18.66
N LYS A 155 -16.32 -8.42 -17.90
CA LYS A 155 -16.04 -8.11 -16.48
C LYS A 155 -16.03 -9.35 -15.60
N ILE A 156 -17.02 -10.24 -15.76
CA ILE A 156 -17.11 -11.46 -14.95
C ILE A 156 -15.94 -12.40 -15.29
N LEU A 157 -15.52 -12.50 -16.56
CA LEU A 157 -14.34 -13.26 -16.97
C LEU A 157 -13.03 -12.67 -16.41
N GLU A 158 -12.93 -11.35 -16.33
CA GLU A 158 -11.80 -10.66 -15.68
C GLU A 158 -11.71 -11.06 -14.19
N PHE A 159 -12.84 -11.04 -13.48
CA PHE A 159 -12.90 -11.45 -12.07
C PHE A 159 -12.52 -12.92 -11.88
N GLN A 160 -13.04 -13.80 -12.75
CA GLN A 160 -12.69 -15.23 -12.75
C GLN A 160 -11.19 -15.45 -12.95
N THR A 161 -10.59 -14.79 -13.94
CA THR A 161 -9.15 -14.91 -14.22
C THR A 161 -8.31 -14.47 -13.01
N ASN A 162 -8.76 -13.46 -12.28
CA ASN A 162 -8.08 -13.01 -11.06
C ASN A 162 -8.25 -13.98 -9.89
N LEU A 163 -9.42 -14.63 -9.76
CA LEU A 163 -9.62 -15.71 -8.78
C LEU A 163 -8.76 -16.94 -9.11
N GLU A 164 -8.60 -17.30 -10.38
CA GLU A 164 -7.71 -18.39 -10.80
C GLU A 164 -6.24 -18.09 -10.46
N LYS A 165 -5.80 -16.83 -10.60
CA LYS A 165 -4.48 -16.39 -10.12
C LYS A 165 -4.37 -16.54 -8.61
N SER A 166 -5.40 -16.18 -7.84
CA SER A 166 -5.43 -16.40 -6.40
C SER A 166 -5.35 -17.89 -6.05
N LEU A 167 -6.09 -18.74 -6.75
CA LEU A 167 -6.11 -20.20 -6.58
C LEU A 167 -4.72 -20.82 -6.76
N ALA A 168 -3.91 -20.30 -7.67
CA ALA A 168 -2.53 -20.77 -7.89
C ALA A 168 -1.62 -20.59 -6.66
N HIS A 169 -1.95 -19.67 -5.75
CA HIS A 169 -1.24 -19.48 -4.49
C HIS A 169 -1.75 -20.37 -3.35
N PHE A 170 -3.02 -20.77 -3.40
CA PHE A 170 -3.66 -21.60 -2.37
C PHE A 170 -3.93 -23.00 -2.91
N THR A 171 -2.90 -23.86 -2.81
CA THR A 171 -3.04 -25.25 -3.27
C THR A 171 -3.86 -26.07 -2.29
N LYS A 172 -4.51 -27.12 -2.80
CA LYS A 172 -5.32 -28.05 -2.02
C LYS A 172 -4.55 -28.72 -0.87
N ASP A 173 -3.24 -28.93 -1.05
CA ASP A 173 -2.38 -29.57 -0.06
C ASP A 173 -1.95 -28.62 1.06
N LEU A 174 -1.78 -27.33 0.75
CA LEU A 174 -1.33 -26.32 1.72
C LEU A 174 -2.53 -25.71 2.47
N ASN A 175 -3.61 -25.42 1.76
CA ASN A 175 -4.73 -24.64 2.25
C ASN A 175 -6.06 -25.14 1.68
N PRO A 176 -6.54 -26.33 2.11
CA PRO A 176 -7.71 -26.99 1.50
C PRO A 176 -8.99 -26.17 1.62
N GLN A 177 -9.21 -25.49 2.76
CA GLN A 177 -10.42 -24.67 2.98
C GLN A 177 -10.47 -23.49 2.02
N ILE A 178 -9.34 -22.78 1.88
CA ILE A 178 -9.16 -21.62 1.00
C ILE A 178 -9.42 -22.02 -0.45
N HIS A 179 -8.77 -23.11 -0.86
CA HIS A 179 -8.88 -23.66 -2.19
C HIS A 179 -10.33 -23.96 -2.56
N ASN A 180 -11.06 -24.66 -1.67
CA ASN A 180 -12.46 -25.02 -1.90
C ASN A 180 -13.36 -23.77 -1.97
N SER A 181 -13.14 -22.75 -1.13
CA SER A 181 -13.91 -21.50 -1.20
C SER A 181 -13.70 -20.78 -2.54
N ILE A 182 -12.46 -20.71 -3.03
CA ILE A 182 -12.15 -20.10 -4.33
C ILE A 182 -12.79 -20.91 -5.47
N GLU A 183 -12.68 -22.24 -5.45
CA GLU A 183 -13.33 -23.12 -6.45
C GLU A 183 -14.87 -22.96 -6.44
N SER A 184 -15.48 -22.79 -5.27
CA SER A 184 -16.93 -22.56 -5.15
C SER A 184 -17.33 -21.27 -5.85
N VAL A 185 -16.64 -20.16 -5.59
CA VAL A 185 -16.93 -18.86 -6.22
C VAL A 185 -16.70 -18.92 -7.74
N ILE A 186 -15.63 -19.56 -8.20
CA ILE A 186 -15.38 -19.76 -9.64
C ILE A 186 -16.50 -20.59 -10.27
N THR A 187 -16.99 -21.62 -9.58
CA THR A 187 -18.12 -22.44 -10.06
C THR A 187 -19.38 -21.58 -10.19
N GLU A 188 -19.70 -20.76 -9.18
CA GLU A 188 -20.83 -19.83 -9.22
C GLU A 188 -20.72 -18.83 -10.38
N MET A 189 -19.53 -18.29 -10.65
CA MET A 189 -19.28 -17.42 -11.80
C MET A 189 -19.54 -18.12 -13.13
N ASN A 190 -19.08 -19.36 -13.28
CA ASN A 190 -19.30 -20.16 -14.48
C ASN A 190 -20.78 -20.47 -14.73
N GLU A 191 -21.54 -20.72 -13.67
CA GLU A 191 -22.99 -20.89 -13.76
C GLU A 191 -23.67 -19.57 -14.17
N PHE A 192 -23.26 -18.46 -13.57
CA PHE A 192 -23.77 -17.13 -13.91
C PHE A 192 -23.50 -16.76 -15.38
N LEU A 193 -22.31 -17.08 -15.90
CA LEU A 193 -21.94 -16.85 -17.32
C LEU A 193 -22.78 -17.66 -18.31
N LYS A 194 -23.35 -18.79 -17.89
CA LYS A 194 -24.26 -19.63 -18.71
C LYS A 194 -25.72 -19.19 -18.57
N SER A 195 -26.02 -18.26 -17.67
CA SER A 195 -27.38 -17.80 -17.42
C SER A 195 -27.91 -16.91 -18.55
N LYS A 196 -29.23 -16.83 -18.66
CA LYS A 196 -29.95 -15.99 -19.64
C LYS A 196 -29.61 -14.49 -19.57
N TRP A 197 -28.94 -14.06 -18.50
CA TRP A 197 -28.60 -12.65 -18.26
C TRP A 197 -27.32 -12.23 -19.00
N VAL A 198 -26.49 -13.20 -19.38
CA VAL A 198 -25.15 -12.98 -19.97
C VAL A 198 -24.96 -13.74 -21.29
N ALA A 199 -25.84 -14.70 -21.60
CA ALA A 199 -25.88 -15.48 -22.84
C ALA A 199 -26.52 -14.70 -24.00
#